data_AF-A0A438FGZ1-F1
#
_entry.id   AF-A0A438FGZ1-F1
#
_cell.length_a   1.000
_cell.length_b   1.000
_cell.length_c   1.000
_cell.angle_alpha   90.00
_cell.angle_beta   90.00
_cell.angle_gamma   90.00
#
_symmetry.space_group_name_H-M   'P 1'
#
loop_
_entity.id
_entity.type
_entity.pdbx_description
1 polymer ?
#
loop_
_entity_poly.entity_id
_entity_poly.type
_entity_poly.pdbx_seq_one_letter_code
_entity_poly.pdbx_strand_id
1 'polypeptide(L)'
;MQRVNLSDILCLYSLEVLDLSFCNIDEGGIPTEICHLSSLQQLLLTGNLFRSIPAGINQLSILRLLDLGHCQELRQIPALPPSLRVLDVNECTELETSSGLL
;
A
#
# COMPACT_ATOMS: atom_id res chain seq x y z
N MET A 1 -20.99 -8.08 1.90
CA MET A 1 -20.29 -6.84 1.49
C MET A 1 -19.92 -7.02 0.03
N GLN A 2 -20.32 -6.08 -0.82
CA GLN A 2 -20.07 -6.17 -2.27
C GLN A 2 -18.56 -5.96 -2.46
N ARG A 3 -17.86 -6.99 -2.96
CA ARG A 3 -16.44 -6.85 -3.31
C ARG A 3 -16.35 -5.74 -4.35
N VAL A 4 -15.57 -4.70 -4.08
CA VAL A 4 -15.26 -3.67 -5.07
C VAL A 4 -14.70 -4.40 -6.30
N ASN A 5 -15.30 -4.18 -7.47
CA ASN A 5 -14.82 -4.75 -8.72
C ASN A 5 -13.69 -3.85 -9.23
N LEU A 6 -12.45 -4.25 -8.97
CA LEU A 6 -11.26 -3.38 -9.12
C LEU A 6 -10.70 -3.39 -10.56
N SER A 7 -11.36 -4.10 -11.47
CA SER A 7 -11.10 -4.06 -12.93
C SER A 7 -11.16 -2.64 -13.50
N ASP A 8 -11.99 -1.77 -12.90
CA ASP A 8 -12.22 -0.39 -13.36
C ASP A 8 -11.14 0.61 -12.89
N ILE A 9 -10.26 0.23 -11.95
CA ILE A 9 -9.18 1.10 -11.46
C ILE A 9 -8.13 1.38 -12.53
N LEU A 10 -8.00 0.52 -13.54
CA LEU A 10 -7.08 0.73 -14.67
C LEU A 10 -7.39 2.02 -15.46
N CYS A 11 -8.62 2.54 -15.37
CA CYS A 11 -9.00 3.82 -15.98
C CYS A 11 -8.55 5.05 -15.19
N LEU A 12 -7.99 4.89 -13.98
CA LEU A 12 -7.54 5.97 -13.11
C LEU A 12 -6.08 6.38 -13.39
N TYR A 13 -5.69 6.43 -14.66
CA TYR A 13 -4.31 6.70 -15.08
C TYR A 13 -3.77 8.07 -14.64
N SER A 14 -4.63 9.02 -14.27
CA SER A 14 -4.28 10.34 -13.74
C SER A 14 -4.41 10.45 -12.22
N LEU A 15 -4.72 9.37 -11.51
CA LEU A 15 -4.89 9.43 -10.06
C LEU A 15 -3.54 9.62 -9.37
N GLU A 16 -3.40 10.75 -8.67
CA GLU A 16 -2.17 11.10 -7.94
C GLU A 16 -2.21 10.68 -6.47
N VAL A 17 -3.41 10.63 -5.87
CA VAL A 17 -3.62 10.28 -4.47
C VAL A 17 -4.72 9.23 -4.38
N LEU A 18 -4.43 8.13 -3.70
CA LEU A 18 -5.38 7.09 -3.38
C LEU A 18 -5.40 6.89 -1.87
N ASP A 19 -6.52 7.27 -1.25
CA ASP A 19 -6.76 7.09 0.17
C ASP A 19 -7.74 5.94 0.41
N LEU A 20 -7.24 4.90 1.08
CA LEU A 20 -7.96 3.70 1.49
C LEU A 20 -7.79 3.46 3.00
N SER A 21 -7.52 4.53 3.76
CA SER A 21 -7.33 4.46 5.21
C SER A 21 -8.62 4.01 5.91
N PHE A 22 -8.48 3.17 6.93
CA PHE A 22 -9.58 2.68 7.78
C PHE A 22 -10.75 2.05 7.00
N CYS A 23 -10.46 1.38 5.88
CA CYS A 23 -11.47 0.76 5.02
C CYS A 23 -11.76 -0.71 5.39
N ASN A 24 -11.23 -1.21 6.52
CA ASN A 24 -11.31 -2.61 6.94
C ASN A 24 -10.82 -3.59 5.86
N ILE A 25 -9.79 -3.19 5.10
CA ILE A 25 -9.18 -4.03 4.07
C ILE A 25 -8.38 -5.13 4.75
N ASP A 26 -8.68 -6.39 4.44
CA ASP A 26 -8.02 -7.59 4.95
C ASP A 26 -7.11 -8.23 3.88
N GLU A 27 -6.57 -9.41 4.19
CA GLU A 27 -5.68 -10.14 3.31
C GLU A 27 -6.32 -10.40 1.92
N GLY A 28 -5.62 -9.98 0.86
CA GLY A 28 -6.12 -10.07 -0.51
C GLY A 28 -7.15 -8.99 -0.89
N GLY A 29 -7.44 -8.04 0.00
CA GLY A 29 -8.32 -6.91 -0.27
C GLY A 29 -7.67 -5.79 -1.10
N ILE A 30 -6.33 -5.72 -1.15
CA ILE A 30 -5.60 -4.81 -2.04
C ILE A 30 -5.36 -5.52 -3.38
N PRO A 31 -5.94 -5.03 -4.49
CA PRO A 31 -5.76 -5.63 -5.81
C PRO A 31 -4.34 -5.38 -6.33
N THR A 32 -3.79 -6.31 -7.10
CA THR A 32 -2.48 -6.12 -7.74
C THR A 32 -2.48 -4.99 -8.76
N GLU A 33 -3.64 -4.64 -9.31
CA GLU A 33 -3.86 -3.61 -10.32
C GLU A 33 -3.54 -2.21 -9.82
N ILE A 34 -3.51 -1.98 -8.49
CA ILE A 34 -3.07 -0.72 -7.90
C ILE A 34 -1.64 -0.36 -8.35
N CYS A 35 -0.81 -1.38 -8.65
CA CYS A 35 0.57 -1.21 -9.11
C CYS A 35 0.67 -0.62 -10.53
N HIS A 36 -0.44 -0.56 -11.27
CA HIS A 36 -0.51 0.02 -12.61
C HIS A 36 -0.91 1.50 -12.63
N LEU A 37 -1.18 2.11 -11.46
CA LEU A 37 -1.50 3.53 -11.35
C LEU A 37 -0.25 4.39 -11.53
N SER A 38 0.14 4.59 -12.78
CA SER A 38 1.41 5.22 -13.17
C SER A 38 1.56 6.69 -12.72
N SER A 39 0.46 7.38 -12.43
CA SER A 39 0.47 8.75 -11.90
C SER A 39 0.43 8.82 -10.37
N LEU A 40 0.37 7.70 -9.66
CA LEU A 40 0.16 7.68 -8.21
C LEU A 40 1.40 8.17 -7.46
N GLN A 41 1.22 9.23 -6.69
CA GLN A 41 2.25 9.86 -5.87
C GLN A 41 2.08 9.57 -4.38
N GLN A 42 0.84 9.34 -3.93
CA GLN A 42 0.52 9.05 -2.53
C GLN A 42 -0.46 7.89 -2.43
N LEU A 43 -0.11 6.91 -1.60
CA LEU A 43 -0.97 5.79 -1.26
C LEU A 43 -1.13 5.72 0.26
N LEU A 44 -2.35 5.94 0.74
CA LEU A 44 -2.70 5.91 2.15
C LEU A 44 -3.50 4.63 2.45
N LEU A 45 -2.95 3.79 3.31
CA LEU A 45 -3.50 2.48 3.68
C LEU A 45 -3.62 2.33 5.20
N THR A 46 -3.51 3.44 5.95
CA THR A 46 -3.48 3.48 7.41
C THR A 46 -4.66 2.73 8.03
N GLY A 47 -4.41 1.97 9.11
CA GLY A 47 -5.47 1.37 9.93
C GLY A 47 -6.25 0.24 9.26
N ASN A 48 -5.61 -0.52 8.38
CA ASN A 48 -6.18 -1.72 7.76
C ASN A 48 -5.61 -3.02 8.37
N LEU A 49 -6.11 -4.16 7.91
CA LEU A 49 -5.93 -5.49 8.53
C LEU A 49 -5.21 -6.48 7.59
N PHE A 50 -4.56 -6.01 6.54
CA PHE A 50 -3.80 -6.87 5.63
C PHE A 50 -2.47 -7.28 6.26
N ARG A 51 -1.96 -8.47 5.90
CA ARG A 51 -0.64 -8.94 6.37
C ARG A 51 0.49 -8.60 5.42
N SER A 52 0.15 -8.25 4.18
CA SER A 52 1.09 -7.79 3.15
C SER A 52 0.42 -6.86 2.14
N ILE A 53 1.22 -6.07 1.43
CA ILE A 53 0.79 -5.30 0.25
C ILE A 53 1.30 -5.98 -1.04
N PRO A 54 0.68 -5.73 -2.20
CA PRO A 54 1.10 -6.36 -3.46
C PRO A 54 2.58 -6.15 -3.76
N ALA A 55 3.28 -7.22 -4.16
CA ALA A 55 4.71 -7.18 -4.44
C ALA A 55 5.10 -6.22 -5.60
N GLY A 56 4.16 -5.89 -6.48
CA GLY A 56 4.34 -4.94 -7.57
C GLY A 56 4.39 -3.47 -7.15
N ILE A 57 4.26 -3.14 -5.85
CA ILE A 57 4.31 -1.74 -5.38
C ILE A 57 5.62 -1.02 -5.78
N ASN A 58 6.71 -1.78 -5.97
CA ASN A 58 7.98 -1.27 -6.47
C ASN A 58 7.92 -0.69 -7.90
N GLN A 59 6.87 -1.01 -8.67
CA GLN A 59 6.67 -0.53 -10.03
C GLN A 59 6.08 0.88 -10.09
N LEU A 60 5.55 1.40 -8.97
CA LEU A 60 5.02 2.76 -8.89
C LEU A 60 6.15 3.79 -8.88
N SER A 61 6.69 4.05 -10.07
CA SER A 61 7.94 4.79 -10.31
C SER A 61 7.96 6.25 -9.86
N ILE A 62 6.80 6.82 -9.52
CA ILE A 62 6.68 8.19 -9.01
C ILE A 62 6.01 8.27 -7.62
N LEU A 63 5.74 7.13 -6.96
CA LEU A 63 5.18 7.10 -5.61
C LEU A 63 6.17 7.71 -4.63
N ARG A 64 5.74 8.73 -3.89
CA ARG A 64 6.57 9.48 -2.94
C ARG A 64 6.21 9.19 -1.50
N LEU A 65 4.94 8.88 -1.23
CA LEU A 65 4.43 8.61 0.11
C LEU A 65 3.64 7.30 0.11
N LEU A 66 4.00 6.43 1.03
CA LEU A 66 3.27 5.21 1.36
C LEU A 66 3.00 5.22 2.87
N ASP A 67 1.74 5.33 3.25
CA ASP A 67 1.32 5.29 4.65
C ASP A 67 0.69 3.93 4.96
N LEU A 68 1.38 3.15 5.79
CA LEU A 68 0.93 1.85 6.32
C LEU A 68 0.70 1.93 7.83
N GLY A 69 0.64 3.13 8.42
CA GLY A 69 0.52 3.29 9.86
C GLY A 69 -0.69 2.55 10.44
N HIS A 70 -0.60 2.12 11.69
CA HIS A 70 -1.67 1.39 12.38
C HIS A 70 -2.14 0.10 11.69
N CYS A 71 -1.37 -0.47 10.76
CA CYS A 71 -1.66 -1.77 10.15
C CYS A 71 -1.12 -2.90 11.04
N GLN A 72 -1.84 -3.21 12.11
CA GLN A 72 -1.36 -4.09 13.18
C GLN A 72 -1.07 -5.53 12.72
N GLU A 73 -1.74 -6.01 11.67
CA GLU A 73 -1.51 -7.35 11.11
C GLU A 73 -0.40 -7.39 10.05
N LEU A 74 0.15 -6.25 9.63
CA LEU A 74 1.18 -6.17 8.61
C LEU A 74 2.46 -6.88 9.08
N ARG A 75 2.88 -7.94 8.38
CA ARG A 75 4.05 -8.75 8.74
C ARG A 75 5.28 -8.48 7.88
N GLN A 76 5.06 -8.12 6.63
CA GLN A 76 6.12 -7.93 5.66
C GLN A 76 5.80 -6.80 4.69
N ILE A 77 6.84 -6.10 4.26
CA ILE A 77 6.78 -5.08 3.23
C ILE A 77 7.64 -5.59 2.06
N PRO A 78 7.09 -5.67 0.83
CA PRO A 78 7.87 -6.06 -0.34
C PRO A 78 8.90 -4.98 -0.70
N ALA A 79 9.67 -5.19 -1.77
CA ALA A 79 10.55 -4.15 -2.30
C ALA A 79 9.75 -2.85 -2.54
N LEU A 80 10.32 -1.72 -2.12
CA LEU A 80 9.69 -0.41 -2.24
C LEU A 80 10.13 0.29 -3.53
N PRO A 81 9.30 1.19 -4.09
CA PRO A 81 9.68 1.93 -5.29
C PRO A 81 10.84 2.88 -4.99
N PRO A 82 11.78 3.07 -5.93
CA PRO A 82 12.97 3.90 -5.71
C PRO A 82 12.64 5.41 -5.56
N SER A 83 11.43 5.83 -5.95
CA SER A 83 10.93 7.19 -5.78
C SER A 83 10.44 7.49 -4.36
N LEU A 84 10.26 6.47 -3.51
CA LEU A 84 9.64 6.62 -2.21
C LEU A 84 10.48 7.51 -1.30
N ARG A 85 9.83 8.51 -0.69
CA ARG A 85 10.47 9.47 0.20
C ARG A 85 10.00 9.33 1.64
N VAL A 86 8.74 8.94 1.81
CA VAL A 86 8.10 8.78 3.10
C VAL A 86 7.45 7.41 3.15
N LEU A 87 7.83 6.63 4.16
CA LEU A 87 7.19 5.39 4.53
C LEU A 87 6.73 5.54 5.99
N ASP A 88 5.43 5.48 6.23
CA ASP A 88 4.90 5.37 7.59
C ASP A 88 4.58 3.91 7.89
N VAL A 89 5.18 3.37 8.94
CA VAL A 89 4.93 2.02 9.50
C VAL A 89 4.74 2.09 11.02
N ASN A 90 4.40 3.27 11.54
CA ASN A 90 4.14 3.45 12.96
C ASN A 90 2.97 2.55 13.39
N GLU A 91 3.06 1.97 14.59
CA GLU A 91 2.01 1.11 15.14
C GLU A 91 1.73 -0.17 14.31
N CYS A 92 2.67 -0.59 13.45
CA CYS A 92 2.69 -1.92 12.80
C CYS A 92 3.41 -2.93 13.69
N THR A 93 2.71 -3.45 14.69
CA THR A 93 3.32 -4.24 15.79
C THR A 93 3.82 -5.63 15.38
N GLU A 94 3.23 -6.23 14.33
CA GLU A 94 3.60 -7.56 13.82
C GLU A 94 4.63 -7.51 12.69
N LEU A 95 5.10 -6.31 12.30
CA LEU A 95 6.04 -6.16 11.20
C LEU A 95 7.37 -6.79 11.60
N GLU A 96 7.76 -7.86 10.91
CA GLU A 96 9.05 -8.51 11.11
C GLU A 96 10.15 -7.59 10.59
N THR A 97 10.59 -6.64 11.42
CA THR A 97 11.83 -5.92 11.14
C THR A 97 12.95 -6.93 11.28
N SER A 98 13.60 -7.29 10.17
CA SER A 98 14.95 -7.81 10.25
C SER A 98 15.77 -6.75 10.99
N SER A 99 15.98 -7.00 12.28
CA SER A 99 16.69 -6.13 13.20
C SER A 99 18.06 -5.80 12.58
N GLY A 100 18.20 -4.61 12.01
CA GLY A 100 19.48 -4.19 11.43
C GLY A 100 19.55 -2.98 10.51
N LEU A 101 18.47 -2.51 9.86
CA LEU A 101 18.57 -1.38 8.92
C LEU A 101 17.30 -0.50 8.91
N LEU A 102 17.16 0.32 9.96
CA LEU A 102 16.61 1.67 9.88
C LEU A 102 17.65 2.63 10.50
#